data_AF-A0A0D0DHM5-F1
#
_entry.id   AF-A0A0D0DHM5-F1
#
_cell.length_a   1.000
_cell.length_b   1.000
_cell.length_c   1.000
_cell.angle_alpha   90.00
_cell.angle_beta   90.00
_cell.angle_gamma   90.00
#
_symmetry.space_group_name_H-M   'P 1'
#
loop_
_entity.id
_entity.type
_entity.pdbx_description
1 polymer ?
#
loop_
_entity_poly.entity_id
_entity_poly.type
_entity_poly.pdbx_seq_one_letter_code
_entity_poly.pdbx_strand_id
1 'polypeptide(L)'
;MCTAKDFLPHIKDHLLGHLLNWQCNGDEIEFSSQEHNKVVLVGNHIYCHKVLRINYTTYNLCRDQDSLNPHMHADVMVLSCKNDATHPYWYAWILGVFHAMVMHTGEHSDSQRMYFLWV
;
A
#
# COMPACT_ATOMS: atom_id res chain seq x y z
N MET A 1 10.27 -15.79 -6.35
CA MET A 1 10.65 -16.00 -4.93
C MET A 1 11.32 -14.72 -4.45
N CYS A 2 10.55 -13.72 -4.05
CA CYS A 2 11.08 -12.46 -3.54
C CYS A 2 11.63 -12.73 -2.14
N THR A 3 12.93 -12.51 -1.95
CA THR A 3 13.56 -12.71 -0.65
C THR A 3 13.30 -11.49 0.22
N ALA A 4 13.37 -11.61 1.54
CA ALA A 4 13.21 -10.48 2.47
C ALA A 4 14.17 -9.29 2.18
N LYS A 5 15.18 -9.50 1.33
CA LYS A 5 16.11 -8.48 0.84
C LYS A 5 15.42 -7.40 0.00
N ASP A 6 14.35 -7.76 -0.69
CA ASP A 6 13.70 -6.86 -1.66
C ASP A 6 12.56 -6.06 -1.03
N PHE A 7 12.14 -6.38 0.20
CA PHE A 7 11.01 -5.74 0.87
C PHE A 7 11.17 -4.22 1.03
N LEU A 8 12.35 -3.78 1.47
CA LEU A 8 12.59 -2.37 1.80
C LEU A 8 12.58 -1.46 0.55
N PRO A 9 13.27 -1.81 -0.56
CA PRO A 9 13.14 -1.07 -1.82
C PRO A 9 11.68 -0.97 -2.31
N HIS A 10 10.97 -2.10 -2.42
CA HIS A 10 9.60 -2.11 -2.93
C HIS A 10 8.64 -1.25 -2.10
N ILE A 11 8.80 -1.20 -0.78
CA ILE A 11 7.99 -0.33 0.06
C ILE A 11 8.34 1.14 -0.17
N LYS A 12 9.63 1.48 -0.31
CA LYS A 12 10.01 2.85 -0.61
C LYS A 12 9.44 3.32 -1.95
N ASP A 13 9.46 2.45 -2.96
CA ASP A 13 8.82 2.72 -4.25
C ASP A 13 7.32 2.96 -4.08
N HIS A 14 6.64 2.08 -3.35
CA HIS A 14 5.20 2.20 -3.09
C HIS A 14 4.85 3.50 -2.32
N LEU A 15 5.60 3.82 -1.27
CA LEU A 15 5.39 5.02 -0.46
C LEU A 15 5.67 6.31 -1.27
N LEU A 16 6.71 6.32 -2.10
CA LEU A 16 7.01 7.42 -3.01
C LEU A 16 5.90 7.61 -4.04
N GLY A 17 5.45 6.53 -4.68
CA GLY A 17 4.32 6.57 -5.61
C GLY A 17 3.08 7.19 -4.96
N HIS A 18 2.79 6.82 -3.71
CA HIS A 18 1.67 7.41 -2.97
C HIS A 18 1.89 8.89 -2.63
N LEU A 19 3.09 9.29 -2.19
CA LEU A 19 3.42 10.69 -1.87
C LEU A 19 3.35 11.60 -3.11
N LEU A 20 3.77 11.11 -4.27
CA LEU A 20 3.75 11.82 -5.54
C LEU A 20 2.36 11.77 -6.22
N ASN A 21 1.38 11.12 -5.58
CA ASN A 21 0.05 10.86 -6.14
C ASN A 21 0.10 10.22 -7.53
N TRP A 22 1.05 9.29 -7.72
CA TRP A 22 1.26 8.60 -8.97
C TRP A 22 0.05 7.71 -9.28
N GLN A 23 -0.57 7.93 -10.43
CA GLN A 23 -1.62 7.06 -10.94
C GLN A 23 -0.94 5.80 -11.48
N CYS A 24 -1.29 4.65 -10.91
CA CYS A 24 -0.82 3.37 -11.42
C CYS A 24 -1.15 3.33 -12.92
N ASN A 25 -0.13 3.06 -13.76
CA ASN A 25 -0.22 2.96 -15.23
C ASN A 25 0.09 1.53 -15.73
N GLY A 26 0.28 0.58 -14.82
CA GLY A 26 0.50 -0.83 -15.14
C GLY A 26 1.96 -1.22 -15.36
N ASP A 27 2.87 -0.25 -15.22
CA ASP A 27 4.33 -0.41 -15.22
C ASP A 27 4.88 -0.43 -13.79
N GLU A 28 5.96 -1.19 -13.57
CA GLU A 28 6.72 -1.19 -12.32
C GLU A 28 7.44 0.16 -12.17
N ILE A 29 7.18 0.88 -11.08
CA ILE A 29 7.82 2.16 -10.83
C ILE A 29 9.15 1.88 -10.13
N GLU A 30 10.25 2.04 -10.87
CA GLU A 30 11.58 1.99 -10.30
C GLU A 30 12.03 3.41 -9.98
N PHE A 31 12.10 3.76 -8.69
CA PHE A 31 12.69 5.02 -8.26
C PHE A 31 14.20 4.87 -8.05
N SER A 32 14.93 5.97 -8.23
CA SER A 32 16.37 6.00 -7.99
C SER A 32 16.69 5.95 -6.49
N SER A 33 17.91 5.49 -6.15
CA SER A 33 18.39 5.49 -4.76
C SER A 33 18.38 6.90 -4.12
N GLN A 34 18.51 7.96 -4.92
CA GLN A 34 18.44 9.34 -4.43
C GLN A 34 17.02 9.73 -4.00
N GLU A 35 15.99 9.26 -4.71
CA GLU A 35 14.59 9.49 -4.36
C GLU A 35 14.18 8.66 -3.15
N HIS A 36 14.65 7.41 -3.05
CA HIS A 36 14.48 6.56 -1.86
C HIS A 36 15.03 7.18 -0.58
N ASN A 37 16.08 8.01 -0.69
CA ASN A 37 16.67 8.71 0.45
C ASN A 37 15.85 9.93 0.87
N LYS A 38 14.93 10.42 0.03
CA LYS A 38 13.97 11.46 0.39
C LYS A 38 12.81 10.91 1.22
N VAL A 39 12.62 9.59 1.30
CA VAL A 39 11.61 9.00 2.18
C VAL A 39 12.22 8.53 3.48
N VAL A 40 11.77 9.14 4.57
CA VAL A 40 12.20 8.82 5.93
C VAL A 40 11.04 8.18 6.67
N LEU A 41 11.27 6.98 7.18
CA LEU A 41 10.39 6.34 8.15
C LEU A 41 10.66 6.97 9.52
N VAL A 42 9.66 7.66 10.07
CA VAL A 42 9.78 8.35 11.36
C VAL A 42 10.04 7.32 12.46
N GLY A 43 11.13 7.54 13.21
CA GLY A 43 11.56 6.61 14.26
C GLY A 43 12.08 5.27 13.76
N ASN A 44 12.29 5.11 12.44
CA ASN A 44 12.74 3.86 11.83
C ASN A 44 11.86 2.63 12.20
N HIS A 45 10.55 2.87 12.40
CA HIS A 45 9.61 1.85 12.82
C HIS A 45 8.52 1.61 11.77
N ILE A 46 8.23 0.34 11.55
CA ILE A 46 7.05 -0.13 10.82
C ILE A 46 6.21 -0.93 11.81
N TYR A 47 4.93 -0.64 11.87
CA TYR A 47 4.01 -1.28 12.79
C TYR A 47 3.15 -2.30 12.04
N CYS A 48 3.08 -3.52 12.56
CA CYS A 48 2.25 -4.58 12.02
C CYS A 48 0.87 -4.57 12.69
N HIS A 49 -0.17 -4.80 11.89
CA HIS A 49 -1.55 -4.92 12.33
C HIS A 49 -2.10 -6.32 12.04
N LYS A 50 -2.97 -6.80 12.93
CA LYS A 50 -3.61 -8.11 12.78
C LYS A 50 -4.79 -8.11 11.79
N VAL A 51 -5.51 -6.99 11.70
CA VAL A 51 -6.76 -6.91 10.95
C VAL A 51 -6.82 -5.57 10.21
N LEU A 52 -7.17 -5.61 8.93
CA LEU A 52 -7.55 -4.45 8.13
C LEU A 52 -9.08 -4.31 8.18
N ARG A 53 -9.58 -3.09 8.38
CA ARG A 53 -11.01 -2.79 8.38
C ARG A 53 -11.34 -1.79 7.28
N ILE A 54 -12.23 -2.17 6.37
CA ILE A 54 -12.64 -1.33 5.25
C ILE A 54 -14.12 -1.00 5.42
N ASN A 55 -14.44 0.28 5.50
CA ASN A 55 -15.83 0.73 5.53
C ASN A 55 -16.36 0.82 4.11
N TYR A 56 -17.59 0.35 3.89
CA TYR A 56 -18.28 0.51 2.62
C TYR A 56 -19.72 0.91 2.85
N THR A 57 -20.32 1.48 1.80
CA THR A 57 -21.74 1.83 1.83
C THR A 57 -22.49 0.71 1.15
N THR A 58 -23.40 0.10 1.89
CA THR A 58 -24.33 -0.87 1.33
C THR A 58 -25.37 -0.15 0.46
N TYR A 59 -26.02 -0.89 -0.44
CA TYR A 59 -27.04 -0.36 -1.35
C TYR A 59 -28.14 0.44 -0.64
N ASN A 60 -28.48 0.06 0.60
CA ASN A 60 -29.51 0.72 1.41
C ASN A 60 -29.03 2.03 2.07
N LEU A 61 -27.91 2.61 1.62
CA LEU A 61 -27.25 3.79 2.21
C LEU A 61 -26.81 3.59 3.67
N CYS A 62 -26.79 2.34 4.14
CA CYS A 62 -26.24 1.99 5.44
C CYS A 62 -24.71 1.84 5.33
N ARG A 63 -24.02 2.17 6.43
CA ARG A 63 -22.58 1.92 6.57
C ARG A 63 -22.37 0.53 7.14
N ASP A 64 -21.50 -0.24 6.49
CA ASP A 64 -21.02 -1.52 7.00
C ASP A 64 -19.49 -1.59 6.90
N GLN A 65 -18.90 -2.64 7.47
CA GLN A 65 -17.45 -2.79 7.56
C GLN A 65 -17.01 -4.23 7.32
N ASP A 66 -16.08 -4.39 6.37
CA ASP A 66 -15.38 -5.65 6.16
C ASP A 66 -14.12 -5.69 7.01
N SER A 67 -13.88 -6.84 7.65
CA SER A 67 -12.68 -7.11 8.45
C SER A 67 -11.85 -8.20 7.80
N LEU A 68 -10.69 -7.83 7.28
CA LEU A 68 -9.75 -8.70 6.59
C LEU A 68 -8.62 -9.10 7.54
N ASN A 69 -8.50 -10.40 7.80
CA ASN A 69 -7.45 -10.97 8.64
C ASN A 69 -6.52 -11.82 7.76
N PRO A 70 -5.22 -11.46 7.60
CA PRO A 70 -4.27 -12.23 6.80
C PRO A 70 -4.23 -13.73 7.14
N HIS A 71 -4.51 -14.08 8.40
CA HIS A 71 -4.50 -15.47 8.88
C HIS A 71 -5.71 -16.31 8.41
N MET A 72 -6.76 -15.68 7.89
CA MET A 72 -8.02 -16.34 7.51
C MET A 72 -8.31 -16.26 6.01
N HIS A 73 -7.28 -16.34 5.16
CA HIS A 73 -7.40 -16.21 3.70
C HIS A 73 -7.99 -14.86 3.27
N ALA A 74 -7.29 -13.78 3.62
CA ALA A 74 -7.68 -12.43 3.19
C ALA A 74 -7.24 -12.18 1.74
N ASP A 75 -7.99 -12.73 0.79
CA ASP A 75 -7.89 -12.38 -0.62
C ASP A 75 -8.60 -11.04 -0.85
N VAL A 76 -7.96 -10.15 -1.61
CA VAL A 76 -8.50 -8.84 -1.98
C VAL A 76 -8.54 -8.67 -3.48
N MET A 77 -9.58 -7.96 -3.93
CA MET A 77 -9.73 -7.53 -5.30
C MET A 77 -9.58 -6.02 -5.35
N VAL A 78 -8.68 -5.54 -6.20
CA VAL A 78 -8.47 -4.10 -6.43
C VAL A 78 -8.75 -3.82 -7.90
N LEU A 79 -9.36 -2.68 -8.21
CA LEU A 79 -9.55 -2.27 -9.58
C LEU A 79 -8.18 -2.20 -10.26
N SER A 80 -8.03 -2.96 -11.35
CA SER A 80 -6.80 -2.94 -12.13
C SER A 80 -6.63 -1.57 -12.74
N CYS A 81 -5.41 -1.09 -12.74
CA CYS A 81 -5.03 0.05 -13.54
C CYS A 81 -5.14 -0.25 -15.05
N LYS A 82 -4.90 -1.50 -15.46
CA LYS A 82 -4.95 -1.88 -16.88
C LYS A 82 -6.40 -1.89 -17.31
N ASN A 83 -6.72 -1.16 -18.39
CA ASN A 83 -8.05 -1.15 -18.99
C ASN A 83 -8.28 -2.44 -19.81
N ASP A 84 -8.20 -3.59 -19.13
CA ASP A 84 -8.59 -4.89 -19.66
C ASP A 84 -10.04 -5.16 -19.29
N ALA A 85 -10.94 -5.07 -20.28
CA ALA A 85 -12.36 -5.34 -20.09
C ALA A 85 -12.65 -6.79 -19.69
N THR A 86 -11.72 -7.72 -19.92
CA THR A 86 -11.85 -9.14 -19.58
C THR A 86 -11.50 -9.39 -18.11
N HIS A 87 -10.46 -8.71 -17.62
CA HIS A 87 -9.96 -8.85 -16.25
C HIS A 87 -9.75 -7.47 -15.61
N PRO A 88 -10.83 -6.75 -15.27
CA PRO A 88 -10.74 -5.38 -14.74
C PRO A 88 -10.22 -5.31 -13.30
N TYR A 89 -9.93 -6.45 -12.65
CA TYR A 89 -9.48 -6.50 -11.26
C TYR A 89 -8.15 -7.23 -11.12
N TRP A 90 -7.33 -6.74 -10.20
CA TRP A 90 -6.20 -7.45 -9.64
C TRP A 90 -6.63 -8.23 -8.40
N TYR A 91 -6.03 -9.41 -8.25
CA TYR A 91 -6.28 -10.32 -7.15
C TYR A 91 -4.98 -10.46 -6.37
N ALA A 92 -5.06 -10.32 -5.06
CA ALA A 92 -3.89 -10.40 -4.20
C ALA A 92 -4.27 -11.09 -2.88
N TRP A 93 -3.33 -11.86 -2.33
CA TRP A 93 -3.48 -12.46 -1.03
C TRP A 93 -2.67 -11.67 -0.01
N ILE A 94 -3.32 -11.12 1.02
CA ILE A 94 -2.62 -10.32 2.04
C ILE A 94 -1.71 -11.23 2.89
N LEU A 95 -0.41 -10.97 2.81
CA LEU A 95 0.61 -11.56 3.67
C LEU A 95 0.77 -10.80 5.00
N GLY A 96 0.54 -9.48 4.99
CA GLY A 96 0.60 -8.66 6.20
C GLY A 96 0.03 -7.26 6.02
N VAL A 97 -0.50 -6.71 7.11
CA VAL A 97 -1.04 -5.34 7.17
C VAL A 97 -0.08 -4.49 7.97
N PHE A 98 0.37 -3.37 7.39
CA PHE A 98 1.35 -2.51 8.03
C PHE A 98 0.94 -1.05 7.99
N HIS A 99 1.52 -0.27 8.90
CA HIS A 99 1.57 1.16 8.75
C HIS A 99 2.91 1.71 9.20
N ALA A 100 3.27 2.85 8.64
CA ALA A 100 4.42 3.62 9.06
C ALA A 100 4.07 5.10 9.12
N MET A 101 4.81 5.85 9.92
CA MET A 101 4.87 7.30 9.78
C MET A 101 5.97 7.63 8.78
N VAL A 102 5.60 8.33 7.73
CA VAL A 102 6.46 8.62 6.59
C VAL A 102 6.60 10.12 6.47
N MET A 103 7.83 10.59 6.26
CA MET A 103 8.15 11.99 6.01
C MET A 103 8.94 12.07 4.71
N HIS A 104 8.59 13.04 3.88
CA HIS A 104 9.33 13.34 2.66
C HIS A 104 10.33 14.48 2.95
N THR A 105 11.62 14.20 2.79
CA THR A 105 12.70 15.17 2.97
C THR A 105 12.71 16.12 1.77
N GLY A 106 11.93 17.20 1.85
CA GLY A 106 11.71 18.18 0.77
C GLY A 106 10.63 19.20 1.13
N GLU A 107 9.83 19.63 0.15
CA GLU A 107 8.62 20.45 0.39
C GLU A 107 7.54 19.60 1.09
N HIS A 108 6.91 20.18 2.12
CA HIS A 108 5.99 19.54 3.08
C HIS A 108 6.66 18.52 4.02
N SER A 109 7.28 19.04 5.08
CA SER A 109 7.92 18.28 6.17
C SER A 109 6.92 17.72 7.20
N ASP A 110 5.68 17.46 6.80
CA ASP A 110 4.68 16.91 7.70
C ASP A 110 4.73 15.39 7.65
N SER A 111 4.82 14.77 8.82
CA SER A 111 4.76 13.32 8.93
C SER A 111 3.35 12.83 8.60
N GLN A 112 3.23 11.97 7.59
CA GLN A 112 1.96 11.35 7.20
C GLN A 112 1.92 9.89 7.64
N ARG A 113 0.78 9.47 8.21
CA ARG A 113 0.53 8.06 8.49
C ARG A 113 0.09 7.36 7.22
N MET A 114 0.85 6.38 6.78
CA MET A 114 0.54 5.59 5.60
C MET A 114 0.29 4.14 5.98
N TYR A 115 -0.81 3.59 5.47
CA TYR A 115 -1.16 2.17 5.59
C TYR A 115 -0.85 1.48 4.27
N PHE A 116 -0.28 0.29 4.33
CA PHE A 116 0.04 -0.50 3.15
C PHE A 116 -0.08 -1.99 3.45
N LEU A 117 -0.28 -2.77 2.38
CA LEU A 117 -0.41 -4.21 2.43
C LEU A 117 0.80 -4.85 1.78
N TRP A 118 1.30 -5.91 2.39
CA TRP A 118 2.24 -6.81 1.76
C TRP A 118 1.44 -7.97 1.16
N VAL A 119 1.64 -8.24 -0.14
CA VAL A 119 0.90 -9.23 -0.94
C VAL A 119 1.86 -10.05 -1.80
#